data_AF-A0A661BJ88-F1
#
_entry.id   AF-A0A661BJ88-F1
#
_cell.length_a   1.000
_cell.length_b   1.000
_cell.length_c   1.000
_cell.angle_alpha   90.00
_cell.angle_beta   90.00
_cell.angle_gamma   90.00
#
_symmetry.space_group_name_H-M   'P 1'
#
loop_
_entity.id
_entity.type
_entity.pdbx_description
1 polymer ?
#
loop_
_entity_poly.entity_id
_entity_poly.type
_entity_poly.pdbx_seq_one_letter_code
_entity_poly.pdbx_strand_id
1 'polypeptide(L)'
;MSVTPANPLLEPRGLPTFSKIRPEHVRPAIEHLIDDGRRAISALLADLGEGRWDDLLPPLEEIDDRLDRAWSPVSHLHSVADNPELRAAYNACLPLLTDFANEMGQNQELYRAFQKIREADDFAHLDPAQRSVVGNALRDFRLAGVHLDGKQKEQYRDSSRQLAEPASRVEENVLDATQAWKKH
;
A
#
# COMPACT_ATOMS: atom_id res chain seq x y z
N MET A 1 -30.50 1.14 -11.71
CA MET A 1 -29.04 0.96 -11.75
C MET A 1 -28.43 2.33 -11.49
N SER A 2 -28.05 2.62 -10.25
CA SER A 2 -27.37 3.89 -9.93
C SER A 2 -26.00 3.86 -10.56
N VAL A 3 -25.74 4.80 -11.47
CA VAL A 3 -24.41 5.10 -11.97
C VAL A 3 -23.61 5.58 -10.77
N THR A 4 -22.69 4.74 -10.27
CA THR A 4 -21.67 5.19 -9.32
C THR A 4 -20.96 6.38 -9.98
N PRO A 5 -20.96 7.58 -9.38
CA PRO A 5 -20.26 8.71 -10.00
C PRO A 5 -18.80 8.30 -10.23
N ALA A 6 -18.30 8.52 -11.45
CA ALA A 6 -16.96 8.09 -11.85
C ALA A 6 -15.92 8.64 -10.86
N ASN A 7 -15.22 7.75 -10.17
CA ASN A 7 -14.20 8.12 -9.20
C ASN A 7 -12.86 8.30 -9.94
N PRO A 8 -12.28 9.52 -9.96
CA PRO A 8 -11.07 9.81 -10.73
C PRO A 8 -9.84 9.03 -10.23
N LEU A 9 -9.88 8.48 -9.02
CA LEU A 9 -8.81 7.66 -8.44
C LEU A 9 -8.86 6.20 -8.92
N LEU A 10 -10.00 5.73 -9.45
CA LEU A 10 -10.16 4.34 -9.92
C LEU A 10 -9.84 4.14 -11.40
N GLU A 11 -9.77 5.22 -12.18
CA GLU A 11 -9.42 5.18 -13.60
C GLU A 11 -8.29 6.16 -13.94
N PRO A 12 -7.07 5.97 -13.42
CA PRO A 12 -5.97 6.88 -13.69
C PRO A 12 -5.55 6.79 -15.17
N ARG A 13 -5.77 7.86 -15.95
CA ARG A 13 -5.30 7.98 -17.33
C ARG A 13 -4.14 8.97 -17.42
N GLY A 14 -2.93 8.46 -17.63
CA GLY A 14 -1.72 9.29 -17.66
C GLY A 14 -1.46 9.95 -16.30
N LEU A 15 -1.26 11.27 -16.31
CA LEU A 15 -0.98 12.04 -15.09
C LEU A 15 -2.23 12.22 -14.22
N PRO A 16 -2.08 12.31 -12.88
CA PRO A 16 -3.21 12.56 -11.98
C PRO A 16 -3.95 13.86 -12.31
N THR A 17 -5.27 13.79 -12.49
CA THR A 17 -6.11 14.98 -12.69
C THR A 17 -6.51 15.60 -11.36
N PHE A 18 -5.56 16.25 -10.67
CA PHE A 18 -5.73 16.79 -9.31
C PHE A 18 -7.01 17.63 -9.11
N SER A 19 -7.39 18.44 -10.11
CA SER A 19 -8.59 19.29 -10.05
C SER A 19 -9.92 18.52 -9.95
N LYS A 20 -9.91 17.21 -10.20
CA LYS A 20 -11.11 16.36 -10.10
C LYS A 20 -11.16 15.55 -8.81
N ILE A 21 -10.04 15.43 -8.08
CA ILE A 21 -9.96 14.66 -6.84
C ILE A 21 -10.65 15.47 -5.74
N ARG A 22 -11.66 14.89 -5.11
CA ARG A 22 -12.38 15.50 -3.98
C ARG A 22 -12.34 14.60 -2.76
N PRO A 23 -12.45 15.13 -1.53
CA PRO A 23 -12.36 14.34 -0.30
C PRO A 23 -13.30 13.13 -0.28
N GLU A 24 -14.52 13.26 -0.82
CA GLU A 24 -15.50 12.18 -0.87
C GLU A 24 -15.12 11.02 -1.81
N HIS A 25 -14.13 11.19 -2.68
CA HIS A 25 -13.62 10.15 -3.57
C HIS A 25 -12.60 9.23 -2.89
N VAL A 26 -11.88 9.76 -1.89
CA VAL A 26 -10.66 9.15 -1.35
C VAL A 26 -10.96 7.79 -0.73
N ARG A 27 -11.74 7.78 0.36
CA ARG A 27 -12.01 6.55 1.11
C ARG A 27 -12.68 5.45 0.26
N PRO A 28 -13.74 5.73 -0.54
CA PRO A 28 -14.34 4.72 -1.39
C PRO A 28 -13.38 4.13 -2.43
N ALA A 29 -12.44 4.93 -2.97
CA ALA A 29 -11.43 4.42 -3.90
C ALA A 29 -10.44 3.49 -3.21
N ILE A 30 -9.93 3.89 -2.04
CA ILE A 30 -8.95 3.11 -1.29
C ILE A 30 -9.55 1.81 -0.77
N GLU A 31 -10.76 1.81 -0.23
CA GLU A 31 -11.47 0.59 0.17
C GLU A 31 -11.65 -0.37 -1.03
N HIS A 32 -12.07 0.16 -2.18
CA HIS A 32 -12.23 -0.64 -3.39
C HIS A 32 -10.92 -1.26 -3.87
N LEU A 33 -9.83 -0.48 -3.92
CA LEU A 33 -8.53 -0.93 -4.41
C LEU A 33 -7.87 -1.94 -3.46
N ILE A 34 -8.02 -1.77 -2.14
CA ILE A 34 -7.57 -2.77 -1.16
C ILE A 34 -8.31 -4.09 -1.36
N ASP A 35 -9.63 -4.06 -1.53
CA ASP A 35 -10.43 -5.26 -1.72
C ASP A 35 -10.14 -5.94 -3.07
N ASP A 36 -9.93 -5.16 -4.13
CA ASP A 36 -9.46 -5.64 -5.42
C ASP A 36 -8.07 -6.29 -5.29
N GLY A 37 -7.14 -5.63 -4.58
CA GLY A 37 -5.79 -6.14 -4.37
C GLY A 37 -5.77 -7.46 -3.62
N ARG A 38 -6.57 -7.59 -2.55
CA ARG A 38 -6.76 -8.88 -1.84
C ARG A 38 -7.23 -9.98 -2.78
N ARG A 39 -8.26 -9.72 -3.59
CA ARG A 39 -8.78 -10.70 -4.56
C ARG A 39 -7.73 -11.07 -5.61
N ALA A 40 -7.04 -10.08 -6.17
CA ALA A 40 -6.04 -10.28 -7.20
C ALA A 40 -4.84 -11.09 -6.69
N ILE A 41 -4.37 -10.82 -5.46
CA ILE A 41 -3.27 -11.57 -4.84
C ILE A 41 -3.69 -13.01 -4.54
N SER A 42 -4.90 -13.23 -4.02
CA SER A 42 -5.42 -14.59 -3.81
C SER A 42 -5.53 -15.38 -5.12
N ALA A 43 -6.00 -14.74 -6.20
CA ALA A 43 -6.06 -15.36 -7.53
C ALA A 43 -4.66 -15.67 -8.08
N LEU A 44 -3.75 -14.69 -8.00
CA LEU A 44 -2.36 -14.83 -8.42
C LEU A 44 -1.68 -16.01 -7.74
N LEU A 45 -1.82 -16.12 -6.41
CA LEU A 45 -1.24 -17.22 -5.64
C LEU A 45 -1.86 -18.58 -5.97
N ALA A 46 -3.16 -18.63 -6.26
CA ALA A 46 -3.85 -19.87 -6.63
C ALA A 46 -3.37 -20.41 -7.99
N ASP A 47 -3.04 -19.51 -8.92
CA ASP A 47 -2.63 -19.85 -10.29
C ASP A 47 -1.10 -19.94 -10.45
N LEU A 48 -0.32 -19.71 -9.39
CA LEU A 48 1.13 -19.45 -9.44
C LEU A 48 2.01 -20.62 -9.93
N GLY A 49 1.45 -21.81 -10.19
CA GLY A 49 2.19 -22.94 -10.77
C GLY A 49 3.51 -23.24 -10.03
N GLU A 50 4.61 -23.28 -10.78
CA GLU A 50 5.96 -23.52 -10.24
C GLU A 50 6.54 -22.32 -9.45
N GLY A 51 5.95 -21.12 -9.59
CA GLY A 51 6.36 -19.92 -8.87
C GLY A 51 7.66 -19.32 -9.38
N ARG A 52 7.69 -19.00 -10.68
CA ARG A 52 8.83 -18.33 -11.33
C ARG A 52 8.70 -16.81 -11.20
N TRP A 53 9.81 -16.11 -11.44
CA TRP A 53 9.85 -14.64 -11.42
C TRP A 53 8.75 -14.02 -12.30
N ASP A 54 8.66 -14.45 -13.56
CA ASP A 54 7.74 -13.85 -14.56
C ASP A 54 6.26 -14.08 -14.23
N ASP A 55 5.96 -15.14 -13.46
CA ASP A 55 4.59 -15.49 -13.06
C ASP A 55 4.15 -14.76 -11.79
N LEU A 56 5.10 -14.32 -10.94
CA LEU A 56 4.80 -13.66 -9.66
C LEU A 56 4.96 -12.15 -9.73
N LEU A 57 6.14 -11.66 -10.14
CA LEU A 57 6.56 -10.29 -9.88
C LEU A 57 5.77 -9.27 -10.72
N PRO A 58 5.68 -9.40 -12.06
CA PRO A 58 4.96 -8.41 -12.86
C PRO A 58 3.48 -8.27 -12.46
N PRO A 59 2.71 -9.36 -12.23
CA PRO A 59 1.34 -9.24 -11.75
C PRO A 59 1.23 -8.64 -10.34
N LEU A 60 2.17 -8.96 -9.44
CA LEU A 60 2.19 -8.41 -8.09
C LEU A 60 2.48 -6.90 -8.09
N GLU A 61 3.44 -6.45 -8.92
CA GLU A 61 3.76 -5.03 -9.11
C GLU A 61 2.57 -4.25 -9.68
N GLU A 62 1.83 -4.80 -10.63
CA GLU A 62 0.62 -4.16 -11.17
C GLU A 62 -0.47 -3.99 -10.10
N ILE A 63 -0.61 -4.97 -9.19
CA ILE A 63 -1.58 -4.87 -8.08
C ILE A 63 -1.19 -3.74 -7.13
N ASP A 64 0.09 -3.61 -6.80
CA ASP A 64 0.61 -2.57 -5.90
C ASP A 64 0.51 -1.18 -6.56
N ASP A 65 0.94 -1.06 -7.83
CA ASP A 65 0.90 0.19 -8.61
C ASP A 65 -0.54 0.75 -8.71
N ARG A 66 -1.56 -0.11 -8.83
CA ARG A 66 -2.96 0.35 -8.86
C ARG A 66 -3.37 1.09 -7.58
N LEU A 67 -2.94 0.61 -6.41
CA LEU A 67 -3.22 1.30 -5.15
C LEU A 67 -2.39 2.58 -5.03
N ASP A 68 -1.11 2.50 -5.37
CA ASP A 68 -0.18 3.64 -5.30
C ASP A 68 -0.60 4.79 -6.22
N ARG A 69 -1.09 4.50 -7.42
CA ARG A 69 -1.58 5.51 -8.36
C ARG A 69 -2.81 6.26 -7.87
N ALA A 70 -3.59 5.65 -6.97
CA ALA A 70 -4.68 6.32 -6.30
C ALA A 70 -4.22 7.07 -5.04
N TRP A 71 -3.32 6.48 -4.26
CA TRP A 71 -2.91 7.04 -2.97
C TRP A 71 -1.90 8.19 -3.10
N SER A 72 -0.91 8.09 -4.00
CA SER A 72 0.10 9.13 -4.20
C SER A 72 -0.50 10.52 -4.44
N PRO A 73 -1.49 10.70 -5.35
CA PRO A 73 -2.13 12.00 -5.55
C PRO A 73 -2.84 12.54 -4.31
N VAL A 74 -3.48 11.67 -3.51
CA VAL A 74 -4.17 12.05 -2.29
C VAL A 74 -3.16 12.50 -1.23
N SER A 75 -2.10 11.72 -1.01
CA SER A 75 -1.01 12.07 -0.09
C SER A 75 -0.34 13.39 -0.50
N HIS A 76 -0.11 13.59 -1.81
CA HIS A 76 0.42 14.85 -2.32
C HIS A 76 -0.50 16.03 -2.02
N LEU A 77 -1.81 15.91 -2.28
CA LEU A 77 -2.77 16.99 -1.98
C LEU A 77 -2.84 17.29 -0.48
N HIS A 78 -2.76 16.28 0.38
CA HIS A 78 -2.69 16.48 1.82
C HIS A 78 -1.42 17.27 2.21
N SER A 79 -0.30 17.03 1.54
CA SER A 79 0.96 17.75 1.81
C SER A 79 0.97 19.19 1.31
N VAL A 80 0.36 19.50 0.16
CA VAL A 80 0.52 20.81 -0.52
C VAL A 80 -0.73 21.66 -0.60
N ALA A 81 -1.91 21.08 -0.35
CA ALA A 81 -3.21 21.71 -0.53
C ALA A 81 -4.22 21.25 0.56
N ASP A 82 -3.71 21.08 1.78
CA ASP A 82 -4.48 20.56 2.90
C ASP A 82 -5.72 21.41 3.22
N ASN A 83 -6.79 20.74 3.66
CA ASN A 83 -8.00 21.34 4.20
C ASN A 83 -8.70 20.34 5.14
N PRO A 84 -9.61 20.78 6.03
CA PRO A 84 -10.23 19.90 7.02
C PRO A 84 -10.91 18.67 6.43
N GLU A 85 -11.59 18.80 5.29
CA GLU A 85 -12.31 17.71 4.64
C GLU A 85 -11.34 16.67 4.04
N LEU A 86 -10.28 17.13 3.36
CA LEU A 86 -9.25 16.26 2.80
C LEU A 86 -8.45 15.57 3.90
N ARG A 87 -8.08 16.30 4.96
CA ARG A 87 -7.39 15.76 6.13
C ARG A 87 -8.19 14.64 6.79
N ALA A 88 -9.50 14.85 6.98
CA ALA A 88 -10.39 13.82 7.52
C ALA A 88 -10.46 12.58 6.62
N ALA A 89 -10.55 12.76 5.31
CA ALA A 89 -10.58 11.65 4.35
C ALA A 89 -9.25 10.88 4.30
N TYR A 90 -8.12 11.59 4.35
CA TYR A 90 -6.76 11.03 4.42
C TYR A 90 -6.58 10.19 5.69
N ASN A 91 -6.86 10.77 6.86
CA ASN A 91 -6.72 10.07 8.14
C ASN A 91 -7.63 8.84 8.26
N ALA A 92 -8.82 8.86 7.65
CA ALA A 92 -9.70 7.71 7.61
C ALA A 92 -9.13 6.53 6.80
N CYS A 93 -8.18 6.77 5.89
CA CYS A 93 -7.56 5.74 5.06
C CYS A 93 -6.28 5.16 5.65
N LEU A 94 -5.58 5.88 6.53
CA LEU A 94 -4.30 5.42 7.12
C LEU A 94 -4.42 4.06 7.83
N PRO A 95 -5.46 3.78 8.65
CA PRO A 95 -5.63 2.46 9.25
C PRO A 95 -5.85 1.37 8.21
N LEU A 96 -6.62 1.64 7.15
CA LEU A 96 -6.93 0.67 6.10
C LEU A 96 -5.66 0.27 5.32
N LEU A 97 -4.85 1.26 4.96
CA LEU A 97 -3.59 1.06 4.24
C LEU A 97 -2.57 0.33 5.12
N THR A 98 -2.49 0.70 6.41
CA THR A 98 -1.61 0.03 7.38
C THR A 98 -2.01 -1.43 7.57
N ASP A 99 -3.31 -1.71 7.63
CA ASP A 99 -3.83 -3.08 7.71
C ASP A 99 -3.49 -3.90 6.48
N PHE A 100 -3.73 -3.34 5.30
CA PHE A 100 -3.40 -4.01 4.05
C PHE A 100 -1.88 -4.27 3.94
N ALA A 101 -1.04 -3.29 4.27
CA ALA A 101 0.42 -3.46 4.28
C ALA A 101 0.88 -4.53 5.28
N ASN A 102 0.30 -4.58 6.48
CA ASN A 102 0.57 -5.63 7.47
C ASN A 102 0.10 -7.01 6.99
N GLU A 103 -1.06 -7.09 6.33
CA GLU A 103 -1.57 -8.31 5.71
C GLU A 103 -0.58 -8.82 4.65
N MET A 104 -0.11 -7.96 3.76
CA MET A 104 0.83 -8.32 2.70
C MET A 104 2.19 -8.71 3.26
N GLY A 105 2.79 -7.89 4.13
CA GLY A 105 4.09 -8.16 4.74
C GLY A 105 4.10 -9.39 5.65
N GLN A 106 2.94 -9.86 6.11
CA GLN A 106 2.82 -11.08 6.93
C GLN A 106 2.14 -12.24 6.20
N ASN A 107 1.96 -12.15 4.89
CA ASN A 107 1.39 -13.19 4.06
C ASN A 107 2.44 -14.31 3.85
N GLN A 108 2.20 -15.46 4.48
CA GLN A 108 3.10 -16.61 4.40
C GLN A 108 3.14 -17.24 3.00
N GLU A 109 2.06 -17.15 2.23
CA GLU A 109 2.02 -17.72 0.88
C GLU A 109 2.85 -16.88 -0.09
N LEU A 110 2.72 -15.55 -0.04
CA LEU A 110 3.62 -14.65 -0.78
C LEU A 110 5.08 -14.86 -0.36
N TYR A 111 5.36 -14.92 0.93
CA TYR A 111 6.72 -15.18 1.40
C TYR A 111 7.30 -16.48 0.84
N ARG A 112 6.53 -17.58 0.87
CA ARG A 112 6.95 -18.86 0.28
C ARG A 112 7.15 -18.77 -1.22
N ALA A 113 6.32 -18.00 -1.94
CA ALA A 113 6.51 -17.78 -3.37
C ALA A 113 7.86 -17.10 -3.67
N PHE A 114 8.23 -16.05 -2.92
CA PHE A 114 9.55 -15.43 -3.03
C PHE A 114 10.70 -16.38 -2.65
N GLN A 115 10.51 -17.24 -1.64
CA GLN A 115 11.50 -18.26 -1.29
C GLN A 115 11.74 -19.24 -2.43
N LYS A 116 10.67 -19.72 -3.07
CA LYS A 116 10.77 -20.62 -4.24
C LYS A 116 11.59 -19.99 -5.36
N ILE A 117 11.34 -18.72 -5.70
CA ILE A 117 12.13 -17.99 -6.70
C ILE A 117 13.61 -17.93 -6.27
N ARG A 118 13.88 -17.65 -4.98
CA ARG A 118 15.25 -17.53 -4.47
C ARG A 118 16.03 -18.84 -4.51
N GLU A 119 15.32 -19.96 -4.31
CA GLU A 119 15.85 -21.32 -4.22
C GLU A 119 15.88 -22.04 -5.57
N ALA A 120 15.23 -21.51 -6.60
CA ALA A 120 15.21 -22.08 -7.94
C ALA A 120 16.59 -22.06 -8.62
N ASP A 121 16.88 -23.10 -9.41
CA ASP A 121 18.17 -23.26 -10.11
C ASP A 121 18.47 -22.08 -11.06
N ASP A 122 17.44 -21.48 -11.63
CA ASP A 122 17.55 -20.37 -12.58
C ASP A 122 17.60 -18.99 -11.90
N PHE A 123 17.56 -18.91 -10.57
CA PHE A 123 17.77 -17.64 -9.85
C PHE A 123 19.10 -16.98 -10.22
N ALA A 124 20.13 -17.78 -10.49
CA ALA A 124 21.45 -17.29 -10.93
C ALA A 124 21.39 -16.61 -12.31
N HIS A 125 20.39 -16.92 -13.14
CA HIS A 125 20.19 -16.33 -14.47
C HIS A 125 19.42 -15.01 -14.43
N LEU A 126 18.70 -14.71 -13.35
CA LEU A 126 18.07 -13.40 -13.15
C LEU A 126 19.13 -12.29 -13.15
N ASP A 127 18.79 -11.10 -13.62
CA ASP A 127 19.71 -9.97 -13.60
C ASP A 127 19.98 -9.47 -12.17
N PRO A 128 21.02 -8.62 -11.96
CA PRO A 128 21.33 -8.11 -10.63
C PRO A 128 20.19 -7.36 -9.92
N ALA A 129 19.35 -6.63 -10.68
CA ALA A 129 18.23 -5.88 -10.13
C ALA A 129 17.12 -6.83 -9.67
N GLN A 130 16.73 -7.81 -10.50
CA GLN A 130 15.74 -8.83 -10.17
C GLN A 130 16.14 -9.62 -8.90
N ARG A 131 17.40 -10.06 -8.82
CA ARG A 131 17.90 -10.74 -7.60
C ARG A 131 17.85 -9.84 -6.37
N SER A 132 18.11 -8.54 -6.53
CA SER A 132 17.99 -7.57 -5.43
C SER A 132 16.54 -7.40 -4.99
N VAL A 133 15.58 -7.38 -5.90
CA VAL A 133 14.15 -7.30 -5.58
C VAL A 133 13.73 -8.49 -4.73
N VAL A 134 14.07 -9.72 -5.14
CA VAL A 134 13.77 -10.93 -4.33
C VAL A 134 14.42 -10.85 -2.95
N GLY A 135 15.70 -10.44 -2.89
CA GLY A 135 16.43 -10.33 -1.63
C GLY A 135 15.81 -9.30 -0.67
N ASN A 136 15.42 -8.13 -1.19
CA ASN A 136 14.76 -7.08 -0.43
C ASN A 136 13.38 -7.53 0.06
N ALA A 137 12.57 -8.12 -0.82
CA ALA A 137 11.25 -8.64 -0.45
C ALA A 137 11.35 -9.64 0.71
N LEU A 138 12.24 -10.64 0.62
CA LEU A 138 12.44 -11.64 1.68
C LEU A 138 12.90 -11.03 3.02
N ARG A 139 13.76 -10.00 2.96
CA ARG A 139 14.16 -9.24 4.15
C ARG A 139 12.97 -8.50 4.74
N ASP A 140 12.18 -7.85 3.91
CA ASP A 140 11.09 -6.99 4.33
C ASP A 140 9.93 -7.82 4.92
N PHE A 141 9.63 -9.01 4.37
CA PHE A 141 8.73 -10.00 5.03
C PHE A 141 9.21 -10.37 6.44
N ARG A 142 10.52 -10.57 6.62
CA ARG A 142 11.08 -10.88 7.95
C ARG A 142 10.93 -9.71 8.91
N LEU A 143 11.18 -8.48 8.45
CA LEU A 143 11.00 -7.25 9.25
C LEU A 143 9.53 -6.95 9.55
N ALA A 144 8.62 -7.38 8.67
CA ALA A 144 7.17 -7.34 8.86
C ALA A 144 6.66 -8.41 9.84
N GLY A 145 7.52 -9.33 10.28
CA GLY A 145 7.17 -10.37 11.23
C GLY A 145 6.41 -11.54 10.61
N VAL A 146 6.68 -11.92 9.35
CA VAL A 146 6.04 -13.09 8.71
C VAL A 146 6.20 -14.41 9.49
N HIS A 147 7.27 -14.51 10.29
CA HIS A 147 7.60 -15.65 11.16
C HIS A 147 7.00 -15.54 12.57
N LEU A 148 6.28 -14.47 12.88
CA LEU A 148 5.60 -14.32 14.17
C LEU A 148 4.29 -15.11 14.16
N ASP A 149 4.00 -15.77 15.29
CA ASP A 149 2.78 -16.54 15.48
C ASP A 149 1.96 -16.01 16.68
N GLY A 150 0.64 -16.28 16.63
CA GLY A 150 -0.29 -15.97 17.71
C GLY A 150 -0.18 -14.53 18.23
N LYS A 151 0.02 -14.38 19.54
CA LYS A 151 0.05 -13.08 20.23
C LYS A 151 1.13 -12.13 19.72
N GLN A 152 2.27 -12.63 19.27
CA GLN A 152 3.35 -11.76 18.78
C GLN A 152 2.98 -11.11 17.45
N LYS A 153 2.26 -11.84 16.59
CA LYS A 153 1.74 -11.32 15.33
C LYS A 153 0.68 -10.25 15.54
N GLU A 154 -0.22 -10.47 16.50
CA GLU A 154 -1.23 -9.49 16.92
C GLU A 154 -0.58 -8.21 17.47
N GLN A 155 0.39 -8.36 18.38
CA GLN A 155 1.14 -7.22 18.94
C GLN A 155 1.86 -6.39 17.87
N TYR A 156 2.43 -7.04 16.85
CA TYR A 156 3.06 -6.32 15.73
C TYR A 156 2.04 -5.47 14.98
N ARG A 157 0.87 -6.05 14.64
CA ARG A 157 -0.19 -5.34 13.91
C ARG A 157 -0.72 -4.15 14.71
N ASP A 158 -0.96 -4.34 16.01
CA ASP A 158 -1.42 -3.26 16.88
C ASP A 158 -0.37 -2.15 17.01
N SER A 159 0.90 -2.50 17.15
CA SER A 159 1.99 -1.52 17.22
C SER A 159 2.15 -0.75 15.90
N SER A 160 2.05 -1.44 14.76
CA SER A 160 2.11 -0.84 13.43
C SER A 160 0.97 0.18 13.21
N ARG A 161 -0.26 -0.19 13.58
CA ARG A 161 -1.42 0.73 13.58
C ARG A 161 -1.18 1.96 14.47
N GLN A 162 -0.67 1.73 15.69
CA GLN A 162 -0.41 2.80 16.65
C GLN A 162 0.72 3.75 16.23
N LEU A 163 1.60 3.37 15.31
CA LEU A 163 2.65 4.25 14.79
C LEU A 163 2.16 5.15 13.66
N ALA A 164 1.19 4.70 12.85
CA ALA A 164 0.66 5.46 11.73
C ALA A 164 -0.10 6.74 12.17
N GLU A 165 -0.91 6.64 13.23
CA GLU A 165 -1.71 7.77 13.73
C GLU A 165 -0.83 8.93 14.28
N PRO A 166 0.15 8.70 15.18
CA PRO A 166 1.03 9.75 15.67
C PRO A 166 1.88 10.40 14.59
N ALA A 167 2.31 9.65 13.57
CA ALA A 167 3.10 10.19 12.47
C ALA A 167 2.33 11.28 11.70
N SER A 168 1.09 10.97 11.30
CA SER A 168 0.19 11.95 10.66
C SER A 168 -0.07 13.14 11.60
N ARG A 169 -0.36 12.87 12.87
CA ARG A 169 -0.65 13.91 13.85
C ARG A 169 0.53 14.86 14.08
N VAL A 170 1.78 14.38 14.02
CA VAL A 170 2.96 15.24 14.12
C VAL A 170 3.04 16.18 12.91
N GLU A 171 2.83 15.68 11.70
CA GLU A 171 2.82 16.50 10.46
C GLU A 171 1.75 17.59 10.53
N GLU A 172 0.52 17.21 10.90
CA GLU A 172 -0.60 18.13 11.07
C GLU A 172 -0.33 19.19 12.14
N ASN A 173 0.19 18.80 13.31
CA ASN A 173 0.52 19.74 14.38
C ASN A 173 1.61 20.75 13.94
N VAL A 174 2.60 20.30 13.16
CA VAL A 174 3.66 21.19 12.63
C VAL A 174 3.08 22.17 11.61
N LEU A 175 2.19 21.70 10.72
CA LEU A 175 1.49 22.55 9.76
C LEU A 175 0.65 23.61 10.47
N ASP A 176 -0.18 23.18 11.42
CA ASP A 176 -1.09 24.05 12.17
C ASP A 176 -0.32 25.09 13.00
N ALA A 177 0.75 24.68 13.68
CA ALA A 177 1.61 25.60 14.45
C ALA A 177 2.28 26.65 13.55
N THR A 178 2.72 26.25 12.35
CA THR A 178 3.35 27.15 11.37
C THR A 178 2.34 28.15 10.80
N GLN A 179 1.12 27.72 10.50
CA GLN A 179 0.05 28.58 9.98
C GLN A 179 -0.52 29.56 11.03
N ALA A 180 -0.56 29.14 12.30
CA ALA A 180 -1.05 29.97 13.40
C ALA A 180 -0.11 31.15 13.71
N TRP A 181 1.19 31.03 13.40
CA TRP A 181 2.17 32.07 13.68
C TRP A 181 2.02 33.25 12.71
N LYS A 182 2.01 34.47 13.26
CA LYS A 182 2.11 35.72 12.49
C LYS A 182 3.02 36.70 13.23
N LYS A 183 3.90 37.39 12.50
CA LYS A 183 4.66 38.52 13.03
C LYS A 183 3.84 39.80 12.90
N HIS A 184 3.69 40.53 14.01
CA HIS A 184 3.08 41.86 14.06
C HIS A 184 4.04 42.95 13.58
#